data_AF-A0A0G4NTR0-F1
#
_entry.id   AF-A0A0G4NTR0-F1
#
_cell.length_a   1.000
_cell.length_b   1.000
_cell.length_c   1.000
_cell.angle_alpha   90.00
_cell.angle_beta   90.00
_cell.angle_gamma   90.00
#
_symmetry.space_group_name_H-M   'P 1'
#
loop_
_entity.id
_entity.type
_entity.pdbx_description
1 polymer ?
#
loop_
_entity_poly.entity_id
_entity_poly.type
_entity_poly.pdbx_seq_one_letter_code
_entity_poly.pdbx_strand_id
1 'polypeptide(L)'
;MSADDYKDIRRDGFVYGLGRFQAEPGPMDRVEGARLRSMFLPKLSREGQKAIRDNLSFVRCQLNYYGVQFEEKEFSGNGTALMKKVLQEGKCDQVPVHILEL
;
A
#
# COMPACT_ATOMS: atom_id res chain seq x y z
N MET A 1 -2.86 -27.81 20.87
CA MET A 1 -3.69 -26.59 20.74
C MET A 1 -4.09 -26.50 19.28
N SER A 2 -5.38 -26.72 19.00
CA SER A 2 -5.93 -26.79 17.64
C SER A 2 -5.91 -25.39 17.02
N ALA A 3 -5.63 -25.31 15.72
CA ALA A 3 -5.70 -24.09 14.93
C ALA A 3 -7.17 -23.74 14.67
N ASP A 4 -7.92 -23.44 15.75
CA ASP A 4 -9.27 -22.90 15.68
C ASP A 4 -9.21 -21.56 14.93
N ASP A 5 -9.76 -21.55 13.72
CA ASP A 5 -10.40 -20.45 13.02
C ASP A 5 -10.05 -19.02 13.49
N TYR A 6 -8.81 -18.56 13.26
CA TYR A 6 -8.62 -17.11 13.09
C TYR A 6 -9.25 -16.73 11.76
N LYS A 7 -10.55 -16.46 11.79
CA LYS A 7 -11.26 -15.92 10.65
C LYS A 7 -10.75 -14.51 10.41
N ASP A 8 -9.97 -14.34 9.35
CA ASP A 8 -9.53 -13.04 8.88
C ASP A 8 -10.74 -12.11 8.70
N ILE A 9 -10.68 -10.93 9.29
CA ILE A 9 -11.69 -9.89 9.12
C ILE A 9 -11.33 -9.09 7.89
N ARG A 10 -12.19 -9.07 6.87
CA ARG A 10 -11.98 -8.30 5.64
C ARG A 10 -12.93 -7.11 5.58
N ARG A 11 -12.40 -5.92 5.35
CA ARG A 11 -13.18 -4.67 5.30
C ARG A 11 -12.46 -3.64 4.44
N ASP A 12 -13.18 -2.99 3.53
CA ASP A 12 -12.72 -1.82 2.75
C ASP A 12 -11.36 -2.02 2.05
N GLY A 13 -11.09 -3.24 1.57
CA GLY A 13 -9.83 -3.59 0.90
C GLY A 13 -8.67 -3.91 1.85
N PHE A 14 -8.94 -4.10 3.14
CA PHE A 14 -8.00 -4.51 4.17
C PHE A 14 -8.39 -5.85 4.79
N VAL A 15 -7.38 -6.53 5.32
CA VAL A 15 -7.51 -7.77 6.09
C VAL A 15 -6.85 -7.59 7.46
N TYR A 16 -7.58 -7.93 8.52
CA TYR A 16 -7.05 -8.07 9.85
C TYR A 16 -6.98 -9.55 10.24
N GLY A 17 -5.76 -10.06 10.40
CA GLY A 17 -5.47 -11.46 10.68
C GLY A 17 -4.13 -11.61 11.37
N LEU A 18 -4.02 -12.56 12.31
CA LEU A 18 -2.78 -12.83 13.06
C LEU A 18 -2.17 -11.58 13.75
N GLY A 19 -3.02 -10.65 14.20
CA GLY A 19 -2.60 -9.39 14.84
C GLY A 19 -2.00 -8.36 13.88
N ARG A 20 -2.23 -8.49 12.57
CA ARG A 20 -1.74 -7.57 11.53
C ARG A 20 -2.89 -7.00 10.72
N PHE A 21 -2.81 -5.70 10.44
CA PHE A 21 -3.73 -4.98 9.55
C PHE A 21 -3.03 -4.74 8.20
N GLN A 22 -3.47 -5.43 7.15
CA GLN A 22 -2.81 -5.51 5.85
C GLN A 22 -3.73 -5.09 4.70
N ALA A 23 -3.19 -4.46 3.65
CA ALA A 23 -3.97 -4.13 2.45
C ALA A 23 -4.04 -5.31 1.47
N GLU A 24 -5.23 -5.58 0.90
CA GLU A 24 -5.45 -6.55 -0.18
C GLU A 24 -5.11 -5.95 -1.57
N PRO A 25 -4.86 -6.75 -2.63
CA PRO A 25 -4.89 -8.22 -2.71
C PRO A 25 -3.55 -8.92 -2.42
N GLY A 26 -2.48 -8.17 -2.15
CA GLY A 26 -1.18 -8.73 -1.75
C GLY A 26 -0.84 -8.30 -0.32
N PRO A 27 -1.30 -9.03 0.72
CA PRO A 27 -1.25 -8.59 2.11
C PRO A 27 0.14 -8.08 2.47
N MET A 28 0.22 -6.78 2.73
CA MET A 28 1.46 -6.13 3.13
C MET A 28 1.17 -5.01 4.11
N ASP A 29 2.19 -4.71 4.91
CA ASP A 29 2.13 -3.62 5.87
C ASP A 29 2.34 -2.28 5.16
N ARG A 30 1.85 -1.22 5.80
CA ARG A 30 2.06 0.15 5.34
C ARG A 30 3.55 0.50 5.40
N VAL A 31 4.06 1.09 4.32
CA VAL A 31 5.35 1.77 4.30
C VAL A 31 5.13 3.25 4.58
N GLU A 32 5.89 3.83 5.50
CA GLU A 32 5.80 5.26 5.85
C GLU A 32 6.06 6.16 4.63
N GLY A 33 5.34 7.29 4.57
CA GLY A 33 5.40 8.23 3.45
C GLY A 33 6.80 8.73 3.14
N ALA A 34 7.59 9.05 4.17
CA ALA A 34 8.98 9.48 4.01
C ALA A 34 9.86 8.40 3.33
N ARG A 35 9.64 7.12 3.67
CA ARG A 35 10.34 5.99 3.05
C ARG A 35 9.82 5.71 1.64
N LEU A 36 8.52 5.85 1.38
CA LEU A 36 7.99 5.80 0.02
C LEU A 36 8.61 6.90 -0.87
N ARG A 37 8.76 8.12 -0.34
CA ARG A 37 9.45 9.21 -1.04
C ARG A 37 10.88 8.82 -1.37
N SER A 38 11.66 8.28 -0.42
CA SER A 38 13.04 7.84 -0.70
C SER A 38 13.11 6.66 -1.67
N MET A 39 12.08 5.82 -1.71
CA MET A 39 12.02 4.67 -2.61
C MET A 39 11.73 5.08 -4.07
N PHE A 40 10.90 6.10 -4.30
CA PHE A 40 10.37 6.45 -5.63
C PHE A 40 10.91 7.77 -6.21
N LEU A 41 11.36 8.71 -5.37
CA LEU A 41 11.78 10.06 -5.79
C LEU A 41 13.28 10.31 -5.53
N PRO A 42 13.96 11.07 -6.41
CA PRO A 42 13.49 11.54 -7.73
C PRO A 42 13.44 10.41 -8.78
N LYS A 43 14.18 9.32 -8.55
CA LYS A 43 14.21 8.11 -9.37
C LYS A 43 13.89 6.90 -8.51
N LEU A 44 13.38 5.84 -9.15
CA LEU A 44 13.07 4.60 -8.45
C LEU A 44 14.38 3.97 -7.95
N SER A 45 14.50 3.82 -6.64
CA SER A 45 15.65 3.22 -5.97
C SER A 45 15.67 1.69 -6.16
N ARG A 46 16.80 1.05 -5.78
CA ARG A 46 16.90 -0.42 -5.77
C ARG A 46 15.90 -1.05 -4.80
N GLU A 47 15.64 -0.42 -3.66
CA GLU A 47 14.65 -0.86 -2.69
C GLU A 47 13.24 -0.79 -3.28
N GLY A 48 12.89 0.32 -3.93
CA GLY A 48 11.63 0.48 -4.64
C GLY A 48 11.45 -0.55 -5.76
N GLN A 49 12.49 -0.76 -6.58
CA GLN A 49 12.49 -1.80 -7.63
C GLN A 49 12.26 -3.19 -7.05
N LYS A 50 12.97 -3.53 -5.96
CA LYS A 50 12.81 -4.80 -5.26
C LYS A 50 11.39 -4.96 -4.74
N ALA A 51 10.84 -3.95 -4.07
CA ALA A 51 9.49 -4.01 -3.50
C ALA A 51 8.42 -4.27 -4.57
N ILE A 52 8.50 -3.58 -5.71
CA ILE A 52 7.56 -3.77 -6.83
C ILE A 52 7.73 -5.15 -7.49
N ARG A 53 8.97 -5.63 -7.63
CA ARG A 53 9.24 -6.94 -8.22
C ARG A 53 8.75 -8.08 -7.32
N ASP A 54 8.99 -7.96 -6.02
CA ASP A 54 8.64 -8.98 -5.03
C ASP A 54 7.11 -9.00 -4.78
N ASN A 55 6.41 -7.89 -5.01
CA ASN A 55 4.94 -7.84 -4.94
C ASN A 55 4.34 -6.86 -5.97
N LEU A 56 3.66 -7.42 -6.98
CA LEU A 56 3.02 -6.65 -8.06
C LEU A 56 1.88 -5.73 -7.57
N SER A 57 1.29 -6.05 -6.41
CA SER A 57 0.24 -5.25 -5.78
C SER A 57 0.79 -4.14 -4.89
N PHE A 58 2.12 -4.02 -4.74
CA PHE A 58 2.75 -3.08 -3.82
C PHE A 58 2.19 -1.66 -3.93
N VAL A 59 2.15 -1.10 -5.14
CA VAL A 59 1.67 0.27 -5.32
C VAL A 59 0.20 0.39 -4.93
N ARG A 60 -0.67 -0.54 -5.35
CA ARG A 60 -2.11 -0.50 -5.01
C ARG A 60 -2.32 -0.55 -3.50
N CYS A 61 -1.66 -1.49 -2.83
CA CYS A 61 -1.74 -1.64 -1.38
C CYS A 61 -1.30 -0.38 -0.64
N GLN A 62 -0.19 0.24 -1.06
CA GLN A 62 0.26 1.49 -0.44
C GLN A 62 -0.71 2.64 -0.71
N LEU A 63 -1.23 2.80 -1.94
CA LEU A 63 -2.25 3.82 -2.24
C LEU A 63 -3.52 3.63 -1.40
N ASN A 64 -3.95 2.40 -1.18
CA ASN A 64 -5.09 2.09 -0.30
C ASN A 64 -4.84 2.56 1.13
N TYR A 65 -3.66 2.28 1.72
CA TYR A 65 -3.32 2.77 3.07
C TYR A 65 -3.38 4.30 3.20
N TYR A 66 -3.05 5.03 2.14
CA TYR A 66 -3.10 6.48 2.13
C TYR A 66 -4.46 7.04 1.65
N GLY A 67 -5.46 6.18 1.47
CA GLY A 67 -6.79 6.54 1.00
C GLY A 67 -6.79 7.22 -0.38
N VAL A 68 -5.79 6.93 -1.20
CA VAL A 68 -5.64 7.53 -2.52
C VAL A 68 -6.50 6.76 -3.51
N GLN A 69 -7.61 7.36 -3.91
CA GLN A 69 -8.45 6.85 -4.98
C GLN A 69 -7.77 7.06 -6.34
N PHE A 70 -7.84 6.04 -7.19
CA PHE A 70 -7.37 6.09 -8.57
C PHE A 70 -8.28 5.23 -9.45
N GLU A 71 -8.39 5.59 -10.73
CA GLU A 71 -9.04 4.74 -11.71
C GLU A 71 -8.05 3.72 -12.28
N GLU A 72 -8.52 2.51 -12.65
CA GLU A 72 -7.64 1.49 -13.24
C GLU A 72 -6.92 1.98 -14.52
N LYS A 73 -7.53 2.91 -15.27
CA LYS A 73 -6.89 3.55 -16.44
C LYS A 73 -5.67 4.41 -16.09
N GLU A 74 -5.60 4.93 -14.87
CA GLU A 74 -4.45 5.69 -14.36
C GLU A 74 -3.33 4.77 -13.88
N PHE A 75 -3.65 3.51 -13.59
CA PHE A 75 -2.70 2.51 -13.13
C PHE A 75 -2.04 1.80 -14.32
N SER A 76 -1.00 2.42 -14.88
CA SER A 76 -0.21 1.82 -15.96
C SER A 76 0.94 0.95 -15.44
N GLY A 77 1.09 -0.24 -16.04
CA GLY A 77 2.16 -1.19 -15.69
C GLY A 77 2.11 -1.60 -14.22
N ASN A 78 3.15 -1.23 -13.47
CA ASN A 78 3.28 -1.51 -12.03
C ASN A 78 2.89 -0.32 -11.12
N GLY A 79 2.28 0.72 -11.68
CA GLY A 79 1.82 1.89 -10.94
C GLY A 79 2.92 2.87 -10.51
N THR A 80 4.17 2.69 -10.94
CA THR A 80 5.29 3.56 -10.54
C THR A 80 5.03 5.04 -10.87
N ALA A 81 4.49 5.33 -12.04
CA ALA A 81 4.21 6.70 -12.47
C ALA A 81 3.16 7.36 -11.56
N LEU A 82 2.08 6.63 -11.26
CA LEU A 82 1.03 7.06 -10.34
C LEU A 82 1.60 7.31 -8.93
N MET A 83 2.37 6.35 -8.39
CA MET A 83 3.00 6.50 -7.07
C MET A 83 3.89 7.74 -7.00
N LYS A 84 4.72 8.00 -8.03
CA LYS A 84 5.55 9.21 -8.08
C LYS A 84 4.71 10.49 -8.04
N LYS A 85 3.65 10.56 -8.85
CA LYS A 85 2.73 11.71 -8.90
C LYS A 85 2.12 11.97 -7.52
N VAL A 86 1.55 10.94 -6.90
CA VAL A 86 0.91 11.00 -5.58
C VAL A 86 1.89 11.45 -4.50
N LEU A 87 3.13 10.96 -4.52
CA LEU A 87 4.18 11.36 -3.57
C LEU A 87 4.63 12.81 -3.77
N GLN A 88 4.68 13.30 -5.02
CA GLN A 88 4.98 14.70 -5.32
C GLN A 88 3.86 15.63 -4.85
N GLU A 89 2.61 15.18 -4.92
CA GLU A 89 1.42 15.89 -4.43
C GLU A 89 1.26 15.84 -2.89
N GLY A 90 2.13 15.13 -2.17
CA GLY A 90 2.07 15.00 -0.70
C GLY A 90 0.93 14.12 -0.18
N LYS A 91 0.26 13.37 -1.05
CA LYS A 91 -0.90 12.54 -0.70
C LYS A 91 -0.57 11.32 0.17
N CYS A 92 0.70 10.96 0.32
CA CYS A 92 1.15 9.91 1.22
C CYS A 92 1.83 10.45 2.49
N ASP A 93 1.66 11.75 2.81
CA ASP A 93 2.32 12.33 3.99
C ASP A 93 1.62 11.94 5.29
N GLN A 94 0.33 11.63 5.24
CA GLN A 94 -0.47 11.20 6.39
C GLN A 94 -1.49 10.14 5.99
N VAL A 95 -1.75 9.20 6.90
CA VAL A 95 -2.83 8.21 6.74
C VAL A 95 -4.15 8.86 7.14
N PRO A 96 -5.20 8.79 6.31
CA PRO A 96 -6.53 9.29 6.66
C PRO A 96 -7.07 8.65 7.94
N VAL A 97 -7.71 9.46 8.80
CA VAL A 97 -8.27 9.01 10.10
C VAL A 97 -9.18 7.80 9.96
N HIS A 98 -10.07 7.81 8.97
CA HIS A 98 -11.01 6.70 8.75
C HIS A 98 -10.33 5.35 8.45
N ILE A 99 -9.07 5.33 7.99
CA ILE A 99 -8.29 4.10 7.79
C ILE A 99 -7.64 3.66 9.11
N LEU A 100 -7.28 4.60 9.98
CA LEU A 100 -6.74 4.29 11.32
C LEU A 100 -7.81 3.70 12.25
N GLU A 101 -9.08 3.94 11.95
CA GLU A 101 -10.24 3.49 12.73
C GLU A 101 -10.86 2.16 12.21
N LEU A 102 -10.22 1.51 11.23
CA LEU A 102 -10.68 0.24 10.64
C LEU A 102 -10.42 -0.99 11.51
#